data_AF-A0A442GTX0-F1
#
_entry.id   AF-A0A442GTX0-F1
#
_cell.length_a   1.000
_cell.length_b   1.000
_cell.length_c   1.000
_cell.angle_alpha   90.00
_cell.angle_beta   90.00
_cell.angle_gamma   90.00
#
_symmetry.space_group_name_H-M   'P 1'
#
loop_
_entity.id
_entity.type
_entity.pdbx_description
1 polymer ?
#
loop_
_entity_poly.entity_id
_entity_poly.type
_entity_poly.pdbx_seq_one_letter_code
_entity_poly.pdbx_strand_id
1 'polypeptide(L)'
;MGRHLEAPPLASEAWGQFPASEHKLDNEAPDLAAVTAYDVAHIPTYAALLIAEAEGAEWSHVARVTLNIDPERERERAHRVWASHLARARWLATIGCGELRSDLLQ
;
A
#
# COMPACT_ATOMS: atom_id res chain seq x y z
N MET A 1 28.79 -5.85 24.72
CA MET A 1 27.57 -6.65 24.44
C MET A 1 26.63 -5.80 23.60
N GLY A 2 26.86 -5.76 22.28
CA GLY A 2 25.97 -5.06 21.35
C GLY A 2 24.71 -5.90 21.19
N ARG A 3 23.54 -5.32 21.48
CA ARG A 3 22.27 -5.99 21.27
C ARG A 3 22.08 -6.08 19.77
N HIS A 4 22.37 -7.25 19.22
CA HIS A 4 21.91 -7.63 17.89
C HIS A 4 20.38 -7.60 17.96
N LEU A 5 19.75 -6.55 17.43
CA LEU A 5 18.33 -6.63 17.10
C LEU A 5 18.26 -7.65 15.96
N GLU A 6 18.01 -8.92 16.29
CA GLU A 6 17.38 -9.78 15.30
C GLU A 6 16.02 -9.15 14.99
N ALA A 7 15.86 -8.71 13.74
CA ALA A 7 14.55 -8.40 13.22
C ALA A 7 13.71 -9.68 13.30
N PRO A 8 12.51 -9.64 13.91
CA PRO A 8 11.64 -10.82 13.92
C PRO A 8 11.33 -11.27 12.48
N PRO A 9 11.10 -12.56 12.23
CA PRO A 9 10.72 -13.06 10.90
C PRO A 9 9.31 -12.56 10.57
N LEU A 10 9.19 -11.35 10.04
CA LEU A 10 7.92 -10.74 9.63
C LEU A 10 7.65 -11.04 8.15
N ALA A 11 7.67 -12.30 7.75
CA ALA A 11 7.39 -12.68 6.36
C ALA A 11 6.42 -13.85 6.31
N SER A 12 5.18 -13.60 6.75
CA SER A 12 3.91 -14.26 6.35
C SER A 12 2.83 -14.11 7.42
N GLU A 13 3.21 -14.14 8.70
CA GLU A 13 2.25 -14.12 9.82
C GLU A 13 1.78 -12.69 10.20
N ALA A 14 2.58 -11.66 9.89
CA ALA A 14 2.27 -10.29 10.27
C ALA A 14 1.24 -9.59 9.35
N TRP A 15 1.06 -10.09 8.12
CA TRP A 15 0.16 -9.51 7.12
C TRP A 15 -1.33 -9.59 7.50
N GLY A 16 -1.70 -10.50 8.42
CA GLY A 16 -3.07 -10.62 8.93
C GLY A 16 -3.47 -9.55 9.96
N GLN A 17 -2.54 -8.69 10.38
CA GLN A 17 -2.78 -7.64 11.39
C GLN A 17 -3.15 -6.29 10.77
N PHE A 18 -2.94 -6.11 9.47
CA PHE A 18 -3.43 -4.93 8.78
C PHE A 18 -4.91 -5.17 8.46
N PRO A 19 -5.83 -4.37 9.02
CA PRO A 19 -7.24 -4.52 8.71
C PRO A 19 -7.42 -4.32 7.20
N ALA A 20 -8.07 -5.28 6.53
CA ALA A 20 -8.64 -5.03 5.23
C ALA A 20 -9.52 -3.78 5.36
N SER A 21 -9.41 -2.82 4.44
CA SER A 21 -10.23 -1.62 4.50
C SER A 21 -11.71 -2.02 4.55
N GLU A 22 -12.44 -1.54 5.56
CA GLU A 22 -13.90 -1.71 5.62
C GLU A 22 -14.59 -1.07 4.41
N HIS A 23 -13.90 -0.14 3.75
CA HIS A 23 -14.33 0.52 2.53
C HIS A 23 -14.04 -0.34 1.30
N LYS A 24 -15.05 -0.40 0.42
CA LYS A 24 -14.96 -1.05 -0.88
C LYS A 24 -13.86 -0.38 -1.70
N LEU A 25 -12.90 -1.20 -2.12
CA LEU A 25 -11.87 -0.79 -3.06
C LEU A 25 -12.40 -0.86 -4.51
N ASP A 26 -12.16 0.19 -5.26
CA ASP A 26 -12.50 0.25 -6.68
C ASP A 26 -11.41 -0.43 -7.52
N ASN A 27 -11.69 -0.70 -8.79
CA ASN A 27 -10.71 -1.37 -9.66
C ASN A 27 -9.51 -0.48 -10.00
N GLU A 28 -9.67 0.84 -9.85
CA GLU A 28 -8.67 1.86 -10.15
C GLU A 28 -8.70 2.91 -9.03
N ALA A 29 -7.53 3.35 -8.61
CA ALA A 29 -7.36 4.44 -7.67
C ALA A 29 -7.61 5.80 -8.36
N PRO A 30 -7.87 6.87 -7.61
CA PRO A 30 -8.03 8.21 -8.17
C PRO A 30 -6.78 8.67 -8.95
N ASP A 31 -7.00 9.18 -10.16
CA ASP A 31 -5.98 9.83 -10.99
C ASP A 31 -6.18 11.35 -11.00
N LEU A 32 -6.16 11.96 -9.82
CA LEU A 32 -6.31 13.40 -9.62
C LEU A 32 -5.05 13.98 -8.98
N ALA A 33 -4.65 15.18 -9.40
CA ALA A 33 -3.50 15.91 -8.85
C ALA A 33 -3.76 16.53 -7.45
N ALA A 34 -4.66 15.94 -6.66
CA ALA A 34 -5.00 16.36 -5.31
C ALA A 34 -5.38 15.13 -4.47
N VAL A 35 -5.17 15.21 -3.15
CA VAL A 35 -5.65 14.18 -2.21
C VAL A 35 -7.17 14.23 -2.17
N THR A 36 -7.81 13.07 -2.27
CA THR A 36 -9.26 12.91 -2.32
C THR A 36 -9.80 12.29 -1.04
N ALA A 37 -11.11 12.38 -0.82
CA ALA A 37 -11.76 11.65 0.28
C ALA A 37 -11.59 10.13 0.16
N TYR A 38 -11.48 9.62 -1.08
CA TYR A 38 -11.15 8.22 -1.33
C TYR A 38 -9.77 7.88 -0.78
N ASP A 39 -8.78 8.73 -1.02
CA ASP A 39 -7.42 8.48 -0.54
C ASP A 39 -7.38 8.41 0.99
N VAL A 40 -8.07 9.35 1.66
CA VAL A 40 -8.17 9.39 3.13
C VAL A 40 -8.83 8.12 3.69
N ALA A 41 -9.89 7.64 3.04
CA ALA A 41 -10.58 6.42 3.45
C ALA A 41 -9.74 5.14 3.28
N HIS A 42 -8.73 5.16 2.40
CA HIS A 42 -7.91 3.99 2.04
C HIS A 42 -6.44 4.09 2.49
N ILE A 43 -6.11 5.03 3.39
CA ILE A 43 -4.77 5.17 3.98
C ILE A 43 -4.20 3.83 4.50
N PRO A 44 -4.96 3.01 5.27
CA PRO A 44 -4.43 1.72 5.75
C PRO A 44 -4.02 0.78 4.62
N THR A 45 -4.81 0.71 3.55
CA THR A 45 -4.51 -0.10 2.36
C THR A 45 -3.26 0.42 1.65
N TYR A 46 -3.12 1.74 1.48
CA TYR A 46 -1.92 2.32 0.87
C TYR A 46 -0.65 2.08 1.70
N ALA A 47 -0.73 2.20 3.03
CA ALA A 47 0.40 1.88 3.90
C ALA A 47 0.82 0.41 3.77
N ALA A 48 -0.14 -0.52 3.77
CA ALA A 48 0.14 -1.94 3.58
C ALA A 48 0.79 -2.25 2.22
N LEU A 49 0.33 -1.60 1.14
CA LEU A 49 0.92 -1.74 -0.20
C LEU A 49 2.38 -1.25 -0.25
N LEU A 50 2.69 -0.13 0.41
CA LEU A 50 4.05 0.42 0.47
C LEU A 50 4.99 -0.47 1.29
N ILE A 51 4.52 -1.03 2.41
CA ILE A 51 5.29 -1.97 3.22
C ILE A 51 5.56 -3.25 2.41
N ALA A 52 4.55 -3.79 1.72
CA ALA A 52 4.69 -4.96 0.86
C ALA A 52 5.70 -4.75 -0.26
N GLU A 53 5.69 -3.58 -0.89
CA GLU A 53 6.70 -3.20 -1.85
C GLU A 53 8.12 -3.14 -1.25
N ALA A 54 8.28 -2.51 -0.08
CA ALA A 54 9.57 -2.38 0.59
C ALA A 54 10.15 -3.74 1.02
N GLU A 55 9.28 -4.71 1.35
CA GLU A 55 9.66 -6.07 1.70
C GLU A 55 9.83 -6.99 0.47
N GLY A 56 9.59 -6.48 -0.75
CA GLY A 56 9.71 -7.25 -1.98
C GLY A 56 8.65 -8.35 -2.13
N ALA A 57 7.47 -8.16 -1.52
CA ALA A 57 6.39 -9.13 -1.57
C ALA A 57 5.83 -9.29 -2.99
N GLU A 58 5.49 -10.53 -3.35
CA GLU A 58 4.86 -10.84 -4.63
C GLU A 58 3.47 -10.20 -4.75
N TRP A 59 3.24 -9.48 -5.86
CA TRP A 59 2.00 -8.72 -6.07
C TRP A 59 0.73 -9.57 -5.95
N SER A 60 0.80 -10.84 -6.33
CA SER A 60 -0.33 -11.77 -6.29
C SER A 60 -0.68 -12.15 -4.84
N HIS A 61 0.33 -12.30 -3.98
CA HIS A 61 0.13 -12.52 -2.55
C HIS A 61 -0.54 -11.30 -1.90
N VAL A 62 -0.04 -10.11 -2.21
CA VAL A 62 -0.60 -8.84 -1.74
C VAL A 62 -2.04 -8.64 -2.22
N ALA A 63 -2.34 -8.94 -3.49
CA ALA A 63 -3.70 -8.84 -4.01
C ALA A 63 -4.68 -9.75 -3.26
N ARG A 64 -4.26 -10.96 -2.90
CA ARG A 64 -5.11 -11.89 -2.13
C ARG A 64 -5.29 -11.45 -0.69
N VAL A 65 -4.22 -11.08 0.00
CA VAL A 65 -4.23 -10.83 1.45
C VAL A 65 -4.72 -9.42 1.78
N THR A 66 -4.26 -8.40 1.03
CA THR A 66 -4.56 -6.99 1.31
C THR A 66 -5.77 -6.48 0.55
N LEU A 67 -5.91 -6.86 -0.73
CA LEU A 67 -7.01 -6.35 -1.59
C LEU A 67 -8.22 -7.27 -1.61
N ASN A 68 -8.11 -8.47 -1.02
CA ASN A 68 -9.13 -9.51 -1.00
C ASN A 68 -9.61 -9.88 -2.42
N ILE A 69 -8.69 -9.91 -3.39
CA ILE A 69 -8.96 -10.33 -4.78
C ILE A 69 -8.13 -11.57 -5.08
N ASP A 70 -8.76 -12.63 -5.58
CA ASP A 70 -8.06 -13.86 -5.94
C ASP A 70 -7.33 -13.71 -7.29
N PRO A 71 -5.99 -13.63 -7.32
CA PRO A 71 -5.22 -13.46 -8.55
C PRO A 71 -5.23 -14.68 -9.47
N GLU A 72 -5.65 -15.85 -8.99
CA GLU A 72 -5.77 -17.05 -9.82
C GLU A 72 -7.11 -17.12 -10.55
N ARG A 73 -8.15 -16.48 -9.99
CA ARG A 73 -9.49 -16.41 -10.58
C ARG A 73 -9.72 -15.15 -11.39
N GLU A 74 -9.16 -14.03 -10.95
CA GLU A 74 -9.38 -12.70 -11.52
C GLU A 74 -8.05 -11.96 -11.76
N ARG A 75 -7.06 -12.64 -12.36
CA ARG A 75 -5.68 -12.15 -12.52
C ARG A 75 -5.57 -10.71 -13.01
N GLU A 76 -6.25 -10.37 -14.10
CA GLU A 76 -6.17 -9.04 -14.71
C GLU A 76 -6.72 -7.95 -13.78
N ARG A 77 -7.86 -8.23 -13.13
CA ARG A 77 -8.46 -7.30 -12.17
C ARG A 77 -7.55 -7.15 -10.95
N ALA A 78 -7.08 -8.26 -10.38
CA ALA A 78 -6.18 -8.27 -9.23
C ALA A 78 -4.93 -7.41 -9.49
N HIS A 79 -4.29 -7.62 -10.64
CA HIS A 79 -3.11 -6.88 -11.04
C HIS A 79 -3.43 -5.39 -11.27
N ARG A 80 -4.55 -5.06 -11.92
CA ARG A 80 -4.96 -3.67 -12.14
C ARG A 80 -5.18 -2.92 -10.83
N VAL A 81 -5.93 -3.52 -9.91
CA VAL A 81 -6.21 -2.91 -8.60
C VAL A 81 -4.89 -2.71 -7.85
N TRP A 82 -4.05 -3.75 -7.77
CA TRP A 82 -2.74 -3.65 -7.12
C TRP A 82 -1.88 -2.53 -7.71
N ALA A 83 -1.68 -2.53 -9.03
CA ALA A 83 -0.79 -1.58 -9.69
C ALA A 83 -1.27 -0.13 -9.55
N SER A 84 -2.57 0.12 -9.75
CA SER A 84 -3.15 1.46 -9.66
C SER A 84 -3.08 2.02 -8.24
N HIS A 85 -3.39 1.21 -7.23
CA HIS A 85 -3.37 1.64 -5.82
C HIS A 85 -1.95 1.79 -5.28
N LEU A 86 -1.00 0.95 -5.71
CA LEU A 86 0.41 1.09 -5.36
C LEU A 86 1.00 2.37 -5.98
N ALA A 87 0.70 2.65 -7.25
CA ALA A 87 1.10 3.89 -7.90
C ALA A 87 0.55 5.12 -7.15
N ARG A 88 -0.73 5.08 -6.74
CA ARG A 88 -1.35 6.14 -5.96
C ARG A 88 -0.72 6.29 -4.57
N ALA A 89 -0.44 5.19 -3.89
CA ALA A 89 0.22 5.18 -2.58
C ALA A 89 1.61 5.83 -2.66
N ARG A 90 2.41 5.48 -3.69
CA ARG A 90 3.71 6.11 -3.96
C ARG A 90 3.56 7.62 -4.20
N TRP A 91 2.58 8.04 -5.00
CA TRP A 91 2.32 9.46 -5.24
C TRP A 91 1.99 10.22 -3.95
N LEU A 92 1.11 9.68 -3.10
CA LEU A 92 0.78 10.26 -1.80
C LEU A 92 2.02 10.39 -0.90
N ALA A 93 2.88 9.37 -0.86
CA ALA A 93 4.13 9.40 -0.12
C ALA A 93 5.10 10.48 -0.66
N THR A 94 5.11 10.73 -1.97
CA THR A 94 5.94 11.78 -2.56
C THR A 94 5.42 13.19 -2.31
N ILE A 95 4.09 13.39 -2.22
CA ILE A 95 3.50 14.69 -1.87
C ILE A 95 3.81 15.07 -0.42
N GLY A 96 3.71 14.11 0.52
CA GLY A 96 4.12 14.36 1.90
C GLY A 96 5.61 14.75 2.00
N CYS A 97 6.46 14.23 1.12
CA CYS A 97 7.85 14.68 0.98
C CYS A 97 7.99 16.05 0.29
N GLY A 98 7.01 16.49 -0.50
CA GLY A 98 6.98 17.79 -1.16
C GLY A 98 6.60 18.93 -0.22
N GLU A 99 5.66 18.70 0.70
CA GLU A 99 5.31 19.64 1.78
C GLU A 99 6.48 19.83 2.75
N LEU A 100 7.11 18.74 3.20
CA LEU A 100 8.33 18.81 4.04
C LEU A 100 9.52 19.50 3.34
N ARG A 101 9.61 19.42 2.00
CA ARG A 101 10.65 20.13 1.24
C ARG A 101 10.37 21.62 1.10
N SER A 102 9.09 22.01 1.10
CA SER A 102 8.69 23.41 1.01
C SER A 102 8.93 24.14 2.33
N ASP A 103 8.76 23.45 3.47
CA ASP A 103 9.02 24.00 4.81
C ASP A 103 10.53 24.11 5.16
N LEU A 104 11.40 23.36 4.47
CA LEU A 104 12.86 23.40 4.65
C LEU A 104 13.59 24.38 3.71
N LEU A 105 12.85 25.06 2.84
CA LEU A 105 13.38 26.04 1.88
C LEU A 105 12.77 27.45 2.05
N GLN A 106 12.14 27.73 3.19
CA GLN A 106 11.67 29.07 3.60
C GLN A 106 12.53 29.63 4.74
#